data_AF-A0A3P6GWT0-F1
#
_entry.id   AF-A0A3P6GWT0-F1
#
_cell.length_a   1.000
_cell.length_b   1.000
_cell.length_c   1.000
_cell.angle_alpha   90.00
_cell.angle_beta   90.00
_cell.angle_gamma   90.00
#
_symmetry.space_group_name_H-M   'P 1'
#
loop_
_entity.id
_entity.type
_entity.pdbx_description
1 polymer ?
#
loop_
_entity_poly.entity_id
_entity_poly.type
_entity_poly.pdbx_seq_one_letter_code
_entity_poly.pdbx_strand_id
1 'polypeptide(L)'
;MNSLGKTFSLTGWKTGWAIAPPHLTWGIRQAQTYLTLRTSTPMKYAAVAALEAPGCYFKELRRDYSAKKEILVKVNDVAFCEYLIK
;
A
#
# COMPACT_ATOMS: atom_id res chain seq x y z
N MET A 1 -1.09 -10.59 -0.53
CA MET A 1 -0.33 -9.79 -1.53
C MET A 1 -0.21 -8.37 -1.00
N ASN A 2 0.97 -7.76 -1.07
CA ASN A 2 1.28 -6.44 -0.49
C ASN A 2 1.99 -5.53 -1.49
N SER A 3 1.91 -4.21 -1.27
CA SER A 3 2.46 -3.19 -2.17
C SER A 3 3.24 -2.13 -1.40
N LEU A 4 4.53 -1.96 -1.73
CA LEU A 4 5.34 -0.87 -1.16
C LEU A 4 4.79 0.50 -1.53
N GLY A 5 4.19 0.62 -2.72
CA GLY A 5 3.67 1.90 -3.19
C GLY A 5 2.55 2.45 -2.30
N LYS A 6 1.75 1.56 -1.70
CA LYS A 6 0.69 1.95 -0.75
C LYS A 6 1.24 2.11 0.67
N THR A 7 2.16 1.24 1.06
CA THR A 7 2.73 1.25 2.42
C THR A 7 3.64 2.44 2.67
N PHE A 8 4.41 2.87 1.66
CA PHE A 8 5.42 3.93 1.77
C PHE A 8 5.13 5.15 0.90
N SER A 9 3.93 5.25 0.33
CA SER A 9 3.56 6.32 -0.64
C SER A 9 4.43 6.37 -1.89
N LEU A 10 5.06 5.24 -2.27
CA LEU A 10 5.95 5.09 -3.43
C LEU A 10 5.21 4.52 -4.65
N THR A 11 4.02 5.05 -4.98
CA THR A 11 3.11 4.45 -5.97
C THR A 11 3.73 4.25 -7.36
N GLY A 12 4.62 5.14 -7.77
CA GLY A 12 5.35 5.05 -9.05
C GLY A 12 6.39 3.93 -9.13
N TRP A 13 6.80 3.33 -8.00
CA TRP A 13 7.88 2.33 -7.96
C TRP A 13 7.41 0.94 -8.38
N LYS A 14 6.09 0.71 -8.50
CA LYS A 14 5.48 -0.54 -8.98
C LYS A 14 6.08 -1.80 -8.34
N THR A 15 6.38 -1.73 -7.04
CA THR A 15 7.04 -2.81 -6.30
C THR A 15 6.10 -3.38 -5.22
N GLY A 16 6.07 -4.71 -5.12
CA GLY A 16 5.22 -5.45 -4.19
C GLY A 16 5.65 -6.90 -4.08
N TRP A 17 4.97 -7.66 -3.22
CA TRP A 17 5.24 -9.09 -3.01
C TRP A 17 3.98 -9.89 -2.68
N ALA A 18 4.06 -11.20 -2.87
CA ALA A 18 3.03 -12.15 -2.48
C ALA A 18 3.64 -13.20 -1.54
N ILE A 19 2.91 -13.54 -0.49
CA ILE A 19 3.23 -14.62 0.44
C ILE A 19 2.14 -15.66 0.24
N ALA A 20 2.52 -16.90 -0.05
CA ALA A 20 1.60 -18.00 -0.28
C ALA A 20 2.26 -19.34 0.11
N PRO A 21 1.48 -20.41 0.37
CA PRO A 21 2.01 -21.76 0.59
C PRO A 21 2.82 -22.27 -0.61
N PRO A 22 3.76 -23.22 -0.41
CA PRO A 22 4.65 -23.71 -1.47
C PRO A 22 3.91 -24.15 -2.74
N HIS A 23 2.79 -24.88 -2.60
CA HIS A 23 1.99 -25.38 -3.72
C HIS A 23 1.34 -24.28 -4.57
N LEU A 24 1.10 -23.08 -4.02
CA LEU A 24 0.57 -21.94 -4.78
C LEU A 24 1.67 -21.02 -5.33
N THR A 25 2.84 -20.96 -4.67
CA THR A 25 3.93 -20.08 -5.11
C THR A 25 4.51 -20.45 -6.48
N TRP A 26 4.41 -21.72 -6.89
CA TRP A 26 4.88 -22.16 -8.21
C TRP A 26 4.20 -21.38 -9.35
N GLY A 27 2.86 -21.35 -9.37
CA GLY A 27 2.10 -20.65 -10.41
C GLY A 27 2.37 -19.14 -10.42
N ILE A 28 2.48 -18.53 -9.24
CA ILE A 28 2.80 -17.09 -9.10
C ILE A 28 4.18 -16.78 -9.72
N ARG A 29 5.18 -17.62 -9.45
CA ARG A 29 6.54 -17.45 -10.02
C ARG A 29 6.55 -17.65 -11.53
N GLN A 30 5.82 -18.63 -12.05
CA GLN A 30 5.69 -18.82 -13.51
C GLN A 30 5.08 -17.59 -14.17
N ALA A 31 3.93 -17.12 -13.66
CA ALA A 31 3.28 -15.91 -14.18
C ALA A 31 4.23 -14.70 -14.15
N GLN A 32 4.99 -14.52 -13.07
CA GLN A 32 5.96 -13.43 -12.98
C GLN A 32 7.09 -13.53 -14.02
N THR A 33 7.64 -14.72 -14.24
CA THR A 33 8.66 -14.96 -15.27
C THR A 33 8.16 -14.56 -16.66
N TYR A 34 6.92 -14.91 -17.01
CA TYR A 34 6.36 -14.59 -18.32
C TYR A 34 5.92 -13.14 -18.49
N LEU A 35 5.40 -12.50 -17.43
CA LEU A 35 4.85 -11.14 -17.53
C LEU A 35 5.91 -10.04 -17.44
N THR A 36 6.87 -10.18 -16.53
CA THR A 36 7.83 -9.11 -16.22
C THR A 36 9.26 -9.59 -16.07
N LEU A 37 9.48 -10.90 -16.02
CA LEU A 37 10.75 -11.58 -15.80
C LEU A 37 11.38 -11.25 -14.43
N ARG A 38 11.74 -9.99 -14.17
CA ARG A 38 12.32 -9.49 -12.94
C ARG A 38 11.86 -8.05 -12.67
N THR A 39 11.68 -7.73 -11.38
CA THR A 39 11.55 -6.34 -10.93
C THR A 39 12.91 -5.64 -10.85
N SER A 40 12.89 -4.31 -10.94
CA SER A 40 14.08 -3.45 -10.90
C SER A 40 14.97 -3.74 -9.67
N THR A 41 16.23 -4.05 -9.93
CA THR A 41 17.23 -4.38 -8.90
C THR A 41 17.43 -3.27 -7.86
N PRO A 42 17.68 -1.99 -8.23
CA PRO A 42 17.84 -0.93 -7.23
C PRO A 42 16.58 -0.76 -6.35
N MET A 43 15.38 -0.97 -6.92
CA MET A 43 14.14 -0.89 -6.18
C MET A 43 13.98 -2.02 -5.15
N LYS A 44 14.58 -3.20 -5.39
CA LYS A 44 14.62 -4.28 -4.40
C LYS A 44 15.48 -3.91 -3.20
N TYR A 45 16.62 -3.26 -3.42
CA TYR A 45 17.47 -2.80 -2.32
C TYR A 45 16.79 -1.71 -1.50
N ALA A 46 16.18 -0.73 -2.18
CA ALA A 46 15.41 0.31 -1.52
C ALA A 46 14.18 -0.25 -0.79
N ALA A 47 13.57 -1.32 -1.30
CA ALA A 47 12.49 -2.03 -0.62
C ALA A 47 12.92 -2.63 0.72
N VAL A 48 14.10 -3.25 0.77
CA VAL A 48 14.65 -3.79 2.02
C VAL A 48 14.84 -2.66 3.03
N ALA A 49 15.50 -1.58 2.63
CA ALA A 49 15.70 -0.41 3.49
C ALA A 49 14.37 0.18 4.01
N ALA A 50 13.34 0.24 3.15
CA ALA A 50 12.01 0.70 3.56
C ALA A 50 11.34 -0.24 4.57
N LEU A 51 11.47 -1.57 4.39
CA LEU A 51 10.92 -2.56 5.31
C LEU A 51 11.61 -2.55 6.68
N GLU A 52 12.84 -2.08 6.75
CA GLU A 52 13.61 -1.88 7.98
C GLU A 52 13.34 -0.51 8.65
N ALA A 53 12.41 0.29 8.11
CA ALA A 53 12.04 1.56 8.69
C ALA A 53 11.57 1.41 10.16
N PRO A 54 11.90 2.38 11.03
CA PRO A 54 11.54 2.32 12.43
C PRO A 54 10.01 2.31 12.59
N GLY A 55 9.52 1.56 13.60
CA GLY A 55 8.08 1.39 13.83
C GLY A 55 7.31 2.69 14.10
N CYS A 56 7.99 3.80 14.44
CA CYS A 56 7.38 5.13 14.53
C CYS A 56 6.76 5.58 13.20
N TYR A 57 7.36 5.23 12.06
CA TYR A 57 6.86 5.56 10.73
C TYR A 57 5.40 5.15 10.55
N PHE A 58 5.07 3.89 10.89
CA PHE A 58 3.70 3.38 10.74
C PHE A 58 2.71 4.01 11.73
N LYS A 59 3.18 4.38 12.94
CA LYS A 59 2.35 5.07 13.93
C LYS A 59 1.98 6.47 13.45
N GLU A 60 2.94 7.21 12.92
CA GLU A 60 2.74 8.53 12.33
C GLU A 60 1.85 8.47 11.10
N LEU A 61 2.11 7.53 10.18
CA LEU A 61 1.27 7.32 9.00
C LEU A 61 -0.19 7.06 9.39
N ARG A 62 -0.43 6.21 10.39
CA ARG A 62 -1.78 5.93 10.88
C ARG A 62 -2.43 7.16 11.49
N ARG A 63 -1.69 7.93 12.30
CA ARG A 63 -2.19 9.18 12.91
C ARG A 63 -2.64 10.16 11.84
N ASP A 64 -1.79 10.40 10.84
CA ASP A 64 -2.03 11.39 9.79
C ASP A 64 -3.23 10.99 8.90
N TYR A 65 -3.35 9.70 8.53
CA TYR A 65 -4.50 9.22 7.77
C TYR A 65 -5.79 9.21 8.59
N SER A 66 -5.71 9.00 9.91
CA SER A 66 -6.89 9.06 10.79
C SER A 66 -7.42 10.49 10.89
N ALA A 67 -6.53 11.49 11.06
CA ALA A 67 -6.92 12.90 11.06
C ALA A 67 -7.57 13.32 9.73
N LYS A 68 -6.99 12.91 8.58
CA LYS A 68 -7.57 13.16 7.26
C LYS A 68 -8.95 12.51 7.10
N LYS A 69 -9.10 11.27 7.59
CA LYS A 69 -10.39 10.57 7.58
C LYS A 69 -11.45 11.32 8.38
N GLU A 70 -11.12 11.81 9.57
CA GLU A 70 -12.06 12.57 10.42
C GLU A 70 -12.58 13.83 9.73
N ILE A 71 -11.72 14.54 9.00
CA ILE A 71 -12.13 15.72 8.21
C ILE A 71 -13.13 15.32 7.13
N LEU A 72 -12.83 14.26 6.35
CA LEU A 72 -13.70 13.80 5.27
C LEU A 72 -15.06 13.31 5.78
N VAL A 73 -15.08 12.59 6.91
CA VAL A 73 -16.34 12.12 7.52
C VAL A 73 -17.19 13.30 7.97
N LYS A 74 -16.61 14.29 8.66
CA LYS A 74 -17.34 15.49 9.09
C LYS A 74 -17.95 16.25 7.92
N VAL A 75 -17.20 16.44 6.84
CA VAL A 75 -17.71 17.11 5.62
C VAL A 75 -18.85 16.32 5.01
N ASN A 76 -18.71 14.99 4.94
CA ASN A 76 -19.75 14.13 4.39
C ASN A 76 -21.03 14.16 5.24
N ASP A 77 -20.93 14.14 6.57
CA ASP A 77 -22.09 14.19 7.45
C ASP A 77 -22.87 15.50 7.31
N VAL A 78 -22.17 16.64 7.20
CA VAL A 78 -22.81 17.95 6.95
C VAL A 78 -23.49 17.99 5.58
N ALA A 79 -22.80 17.54 4.52
CA ALA A 79 -23.36 17.50 3.17
C ALA A 79 -24.57 16.55 3.06
N PHE A 80 -24.55 15.43 3.78
CA PHE A 80 -25.66 14.48 3.81
C PHE A 80 -26.86 15.02 4.58
N CYS A 81 -26.64 15.73 5.70
CA CYS A 81 -27.69 16.43 6.43
C CYS A 81 -28.37 17.52 5.59
N GLU A 82 -27.62 18.30 4.80
CA GLU A 82 -28.22 19.31 3.90
C GLU A 82 -29.05 18.67 2.78
N TYR A 83 -28.69 17.48 2.30
CA TYR A 83 -29.42 16.78 1.24
C TYR A 83 -30.75 16.18 1.72
N LEU A 84 -30.88 15.84 3.00
CA LEU A 84 -32.12 15.29 3.59
C LEU A 84 -33.14 16.34 4.04
N ILE A 85 -32.75 17.62 4.08
CA ILE A 85 -33.61 18.76 4.46
C ILE A 85 -34.24 19.43 3.22
N LYS A 86 -33.85 19.02 2.00
CA LYS A 86 -34.50 19.37 0.73
C LYS A 86 -35.37 18.23 0.22
#